data_AF-A0AAD8LZ54-F1
#
_entry.id   AF-A0AAD8LZ54-F1
#
_cell.length_a   1.000
_cell.length_b   1.000
_cell.length_c   1.000
_cell.angle_alpha   90.00
_cell.angle_beta   90.00
_cell.angle_gamma   90.00
#
_symmetry.space_group_name_H-M   'P 1'
#
loop_
_entity.id
_entity.type
_entity.pdbx_description
1 polymer ?
#
loop_
_entity_poly.entity_id
_entity_poly.type
_entity_poly.pdbx_seq_one_letter_code
_entity_poly.pdbx_strand_id
1 'polypeptide(L)'
;MNLNQDKLRKIRKCKLKEDNQRNALVTFPHDILLDIVSRLPITSVMQSMFVCRSWHNLSLHQNLSSLHFFKAATRNPLLIFHSDDPIQNELSFAEIPCSDDDGKGMVKKFSTPFSVLMPKFTVVGSCNGLLCLCDSLYKDAVYIYNPFTRDYKELPKTRQYEEETVVWGFGYLPGTNKYKVVKVVHQWILSTGIHNVQRTRMSGTSKSEVFVFTLGGNTWRNVGLAPRYLERKSQEALCTNGRLHWVTLGVRNIVHGLIIISFDLAEEKFYEIPRPDFSDLIESENYHLAILRGCLSAVVYGHGLRRDLEIWLMRDYNVKESWVKEFKIRAYVPESPFRKLQRPVLIWRNSIIRATLRVLCTLENGEILIEYRLGKFAVYDPQCERYKDITFKGMQRMLQTVVHMGSLTQSK
;
A
#
# COMPACT_ATOMS: atom_id res chain seq x y z
N MET A 1 -29.43 44.89 46.14
CA MET A 1 -29.15 45.27 44.73
C MET A 1 -27.73 44.93 44.22
N ASN A 2 -26.76 44.51 45.05
CA ASN A 2 -25.36 44.35 44.59
C ASN A 2 -24.97 42.97 44.01
N LEU A 3 -25.77 41.91 44.16
CA LEU A 3 -25.37 40.57 43.75
C LEU A 3 -25.44 40.33 42.21
N ASN A 4 -26.26 41.11 41.50
CA ASN A 4 -26.44 40.98 40.05
C ASN A 4 -25.36 41.69 39.22
N GLN A 5 -24.79 42.78 39.73
CA GLN A 5 -23.72 43.52 39.04
C GLN A 5 -22.39 42.76 39.04
N ASP A 6 -22.08 42.02 40.11
CA ASP A 6 -20.87 41.18 40.17
C ASP A 6 -20.94 39.93 39.29
N LYS A 7 -22.13 39.33 39.12
CA LYS A 7 -22.34 38.26 38.13
C LYS A 7 -22.16 38.77 36.71
N LEU A 8 -22.72 39.94 36.37
CA LEU A 8 -22.55 40.56 35.05
C LEU A 8 -21.10 40.99 34.78
N ARG A 9 -20.36 41.48 35.80
CA ARG A 9 -18.92 41.79 35.69
C ARG A 9 -18.06 40.54 35.53
N LYS A 10 -18.37 39.43 36.21
CA LYS A 10 -17.68 38.15 36.03
C LYS A 10 -17.94 37.55 34.64
N ILE A 11 -19.17 37.62 34.13
CA ILE A 11 -19.50 37.16 32.76
C ILE A 11 -18.82 38.05 31.71
N ARG A 12 -18.75 39.38 31.90
CA ARG A 12 -17.98 40.28 31.02
C ARG A 12 -16.47 40.03 31.09
N LYS A 13 -15.90 39.77 32.28
CA LYS A 13 -14.47 39.42 32.43
C LYS A 13 -14.13 38.04 31.85
N CYS A 14 -15.03 37.05 31.93
CA CYS A 14 -14.86 35.77 31.25
C CYS A 14 -14.98 35.91 29.73
N LYS A 15 -15.95 36.70 29.22
CA LYS A 15 -16.03 37.02 27.78
C LYS A 15 -14.82 37.80 27.27
N LEU A 16 -14.30 38.77 28.01
CA LEU A 16 -13.08 39.51 27.66
C LEU A 16 -11.81 38.64 27.72
N LYS A 17 -11.75 37.66 28.63
CA LYS A 17 -10.66 36.66 28.66
C LYS A 17 -10.80 35.60 27.54
N GLU A 18 -12.02 35.19 27.19
CA GLU A 18 -12.30 34.30 26.06
C GLU A 18 -12.06 35.00 24.71
N ASP A 19 -12.37 36.29 24.58
CA ASP A 19 -12.10 37.07 23.37
C ASP A 19 -10.60 37.39 23.20
N ASN A 20 -9.86 37.60 24.30
CA ASN A 20 -8.39 37.73 24.24
C ASN A 20 -7.66 36.38 24.04
N GLN A 21 -8.27 35.25 24.41
CA GLN A 21 -7.75 33.91 24.07
C GLN A 21 -8.21 33.41 22.70
N ARG A 22 -9.13 34.13 22.03
CA ARG A 22 -9.79 33.60 20.84
C ARG A 22 -8.93 33.46 19.61
N ASN A 23 -7.74 34.06 19.53
CA ASN A 23 -7.13 34.24 18.20
C ASN A 23 -5.59 34.34 18.17
N ALA A 24 -4.85 33.47 18.88
CA ALA A 24 -3.41 33.32 18.60
C ALA A 24 -3.12 32.95 17.12
N LEU A 25 -4.06 32.28 16.45
CA LEU A 25 -4.03 31.97 15.01
C LEU A 25 -4.24 33.18 14.10
N VAL A 26 -4.85 34.27 14.57
CA VAL A 26 -5.05 35.49 13.74
C VAL A 26 -3.75 36.28 13.60
N THR A 27 -2.75 35.98 14.42
CA THR A 27 -1.45 36.66 14.40
C THR A 27 -0.53 36.20 13.26
N PHE A 28 -0.75 35.00 12.69
CA PHE A 28 0.08 34.47 11.61
C PHE A 28 -0.64 34.57 10.26
N PRO A 29 0.06 34.98 9.19
CA PRO A 29 -0.45 34.88 7.83
C PRO A 29 -0.91 33.45 7.50
N HIS A 30 -2.00 33.34 6.75
CA HIS A 30 -2.67 32.07 6.46
C HIS A 30 -1.78 31.07 5.71
N ASP A 31 -0.94 31.57 4.81
CA ASP A 31 0.09 30.84 4.08
C ASP A 31 1.16 30.24 5.00
N ILE A 32 1.60 30.96 6.03
CA ILE A 32 2.54 30.46 7.03
C ILE A 32 1.90 29.34 7.85
N LEU A 33 0.63 29.47 8.21
CA LEU A 33 -0.11 28.39 8.89
C LEU A 33 -0.21 27.14 8.02
N LEU A 34 -0.56 27.29 6.73
CA LEU A 34 -0.58 26.16 5.79
C LEU A 34 0.79 25.49 5.64
N ASP A 35 1.87 26.27 5.60
CA ASP A 35 3.23 25.75 5.52
C ASP A 35 3.62 24.97 6.79
N ILE A 36 3.29 25.47 7.98
CA ILE A 36 3.53 24.80 9.25
C ILE A 36 2.74 23.49 9.31
N VAL A 37 1.44 23.53 9.02
CA VAL A 37 0.57 22.34 9.16
C VAL A 37 0.89 21.27 8.14
N SER A 38 1.27 21.65 6.92
CA SER A 38 1.74 20.69 5.92
C SER A 38 3.06 20.00 6.33
N ARG A 39 3.81 20.53 7.30
CA ARG A 39 4.98 19.88 7.91
C ARG A 39 4.64 19.02 9.13
N LEU A 40 3.37 18.78 9.47
CA LEU A 40 3.04 17.88 10.58
C LEU A 40 2.76 16.45 10.09
N PRO A 41 3.06 15.41 10.88
CA PRO A 41 2.62 14.04 10.59
C PRO A 41 1.11 14.02 10.36
N ILE A 42 0.62 13.13 9.48
CA ILE A 42 -0.80 13.09 9.13
C ILE A 42 -1.70 12.94 10.37
N THR A 43 -1.25 12.18 11.37
CA THR A 43 -1.96 11.95 12.62
C THR A 43 -2.11 13.23 13.44
N SER A 44 -1.05 14.04 13.52
CA SER A 44 -1.09 15.36 14.16
C SER A 44 -1.98 16.34 13.38
N VAL A 45 -1.93 16.32 12.04
CA VAL A 45 -2.86 17.11 11.21
C VAL A 45 -4.30 16.72 11.51
N MET A 46 -4.62 15.43 11.53
CA MET A 46 -5.95 14.92 11.84
C MET A 46 -6.43 15.34 13.23
N GLN A 47 -5.57 15.26 14.24
CA GLN A 47 -5.90 15.69 15.60
C GLN A 47 -6.14 17.20 15.68
N SER A 48 -5.37 18.01 14.93
CA SER A 48 -5.53 19.47 14.93
C SER A 48 -6.92 19.92 14.45
N MET A 49 -7.57 19.13 13.58
CA MET A 49 -8.92 19.40 13.07
C MET A 49 -9.98 19.45 14.18
N PHE A 50 -9.71 18.83 15.33
CA PHE A 50 -10.64 18.76 16.46
C PHE A 50 -10.38 19.85 17.53
N VAL A 51 -9.38 20.72 17.33
CA VAL A 51 -9.01 21.76 18.30
C VAL A 51 -9.97 22.94 18.27
N CYS A 52 -10.16 23.55 17.09
CA CYS A 52 -11.13 24.64 16.91
C CYS A 52 -11.55 24.79 15.44
N ARG A 53 -12.57 25.64 15.18
CA ARG A 53 -13.10 25.87 13.82
C ARG A 53 -12.04 26.39 12.84
N SER A 54 -11.11 27.24 13.29
CA SER A 54 -10.05 27.77 12.43
C SER A 54 -9.11 26.68 11.94
N TRP A 55 -8.67 25.78 12.84
CA TRP A 55 -7.85 24.62 12.47
C TRP A 55 -8.60 23.63 11.57
N HIS A 56 -9.89 23.40 11.84
CA HIS A 56 -10.75 22.60 10.98
C HIS A 56 -10.89 23.19 9.57
N ASN A 57 -11.05 24.51 9.44
CA ASN A 57 -11.13 25.16 8.13
C ASN A 57 -9.79 25.12 7.38
N LEU A 58 -8.67 25.26 8.11
CA LEU A 58 -7.33 25.13 7.54
C LEU A 58 -7.10 23.72 6.97
N SER A 59 -7.58 22.67 7.64
CA SER A 59 -7.39 21.30 7.18
C SER A 59 -8.19 20.94 5.93
N LEU A 60 -9.32 21.62 5.71
CA LEU A 60 -10.14 21.49 4.51
C LEU A 60 -9.65 22.34 3.33
N HIS A 61 -8.63 23.16 3.54
CA HIS A 61 -8.09 24.03 2.50
C HIS A 61 -7.46 23.20 1.38
N GLN A 62 -7.87 23.43 0.13
CA GLN A 62 -7.43 22.63 -1.02
C GLN A 62 -5.90 22.58 -1.18
N ASN A 63 -5.23 23.69 -0.91
CA ASN A 63 -3.76 23.75 -1.00
C ASN A 63 -3.06 22.91 0.07
N LEU A 64 -3.70 22.66 1.23
CA LEU A 64 -3.06 21.89 2.28
C LEU A 64 -2.84 20.44 1.84
N SER A 65 -3.80 19.84 1.13
CA SER A 65 -3.67 18.47 0.63
C SER A 65 -2.47 18.34 -0.31
N SER A 66 -2.30 19.28 -1.24
CA SER A 66 -1.17 19.28 -2.17
C SER A 66 0.17 19.54 -1.45
N LEU A 67 0.23 20.55 -0.58
CA LEU A 67 1.46 20.89 0.17
C LEU A 67 1.88 19.74 1.10
N HIS A 68 0.92 19.16 1.82
CA HIS A 68 1.16 18.02 2.69
C HIS A 68 1.62 16.80 1.89
N PHE A 69 1.01 16.52 0.74
CA PHE A 69 1.41 15.42 -0.13
C PHE A 69 2.89 15.51 -0.55
N PHE A 70 3.35 16.67 -1.03
CA PHE A 70 4.76 16.86 -1.41
C PHE A 70 5.72 16.66 -0.24
N LYS A 71 5.35 17.12 0.96
CA LYS A 71 6.16 16.96 2.18
C LYS A 71 6.07 15.56 2.78
N ALA A 72 4.96 14.85 2.58
CA ALA A 72 4.78 13.49 3.04
C ALA A 72 5.61 12.49 2.22
N ALA A 73 5.88 12.80 0.95
CA ALA A 73 6.73 11.98 0.08
C ALA A 73 8.18 11.86 0.56
N THR A 74 8.67 12.79 1.40
CA THR A 74 10.03 12.76 1.95
C THR A 74 10.11 12.08 3.31
N ARG A 75 9.00 11.61 3.87
CA ARG A 75 8.94 11.04 5.22
C ARG A 75 8.93 9.53 5.20
N ASN A 76 9.26 8.96 6.36
CA ASN A 76 8.96 7.57 6.63
C ASN A 76 7.48 7.28 6.39
N PRO A 77 7.17 6.21 5.62
CA PRO A 77 5.80 5.82 5.39
C PRO A 77 5.19 5.23 6.67
N LEU A 78 3.88 5.04 6.62
CA LEU A 78 3.09 4.35 7.61
C LEU A 78 2.91 2.90 7.16
N LEU A 79 2.71 2.00 8.10
CA LEU A 79 2.30 0.64 7.78
C LEU A 79 0.81 0.50 8.04
N ILE A 80 0.07 0.01 7.05
CA ILE A 80 -1.32 -0.39 7.19
C ILE A 80 -1.37 -1.91 7.30
N PHE A 81 -2.17 -2.35 8.25
CA PHE A 81 -2.33 -3.72 8.66
C PHE A 81 -3.78 -4.12 8.45
N HIS A 82 -4.00 -5.15 7.63
CA HIS A 82 -5.30 -5.77 7.45
C HIS A 82 -5.33 -7.13 8.14
N SER A 83 -6.29 -7.31 9.04
CA SER A 83 -6.47 -8.52 9.87
C SER A 83 -7.87 -9.10 9.67
N ASP A 84 -7.97 -10.43 9.75
CA ASP A 84 -9.25 -11.16 9.82
C ASP A 84 -9.43 -11.90 11.16
N ASP A 85 -8.48 -11.80 12.10
CA ASP A 85 -8.46 -12.55 13.35
C ASP A 85 -7.87 -11.70 14.50
N PRO A 86 -8.59 -11.49 15.63
CA PRO A 86 -9.93 -12.00 15.97
C PRO A 86 -11.10 -11.24 15.34
N ILE A 87 -10.87 -10.04 14.81
CA ILE A 87 -11.90 -9.20 14.20
C ILE A 87 -11.77 -9.25 12.69
N GLN A 88 -12.86 -9.60 12.01
CA GLN A 88 -12.91 -9.71 10.55
C GLN A 88 -12.75 -8.33 9.89
N ASN A 89 -11.85 -8.22 8.91
CA ASN A 89 -11.44 -7.00 8.20
C ASN A 89 -11.12 -5.78 9.08
N GLU A 90 -10.40 -5.99 10.17
CA GLU A 90 -9.85 -4.87 10.91
C GLU A 90 -8.72 -4.21 10.10
N LEU A 91 -8.89 -2.91 9.82
CA LEU A 91 -7.82 -2.06 9.32
C LEU A 91 -7.20 -1.29 10.48
N SER A 92 -5.88 -1.35 10.58
CA SER A 92 -5.12 -0.61 11.55
C SER A 92 -3.83 -0.07 10.91
N PHE A 93 -3.14 0.81 11.61
CA PHE A 93 -1.88 1.35 11.17
C PHE A 93 -0.90 1.55 12.31
N ALA A 94 0.38 1.63 11.97
CA ALA A 94 1.42 2.08 12.86
C ALA A 94 2.38 3.03 12.15
N GLU A 95 2.91 3.97 12.94
CA GLU A 95 4.04 4.82 12.54
C GLU A 95 5.33 4.03 12.81
N ILE A 96 6.29 4.13 11.90
CA ILE A 96 7.59 3.45 12.07
C ILE A 96 8.37 4.19 13.17
N PRO A 97 8.77 3.53 14.26
CA PRO A 97 9.53 4.17 15.34
C PRO A 97 10.88 4.69 14.83
N CYS A 98 11.30 5.85 15.34
CA CYS A 98 12.59 6.44 14.98
C CYS A 98 13.77 5.59 15.47
N SER A 99 14.96 5.83 14.92
CA SER A 99 16.21 5.17 15.30
C SER A 99 16.54 5.30 16.80
N ASP A 100 16.12 6.40 17.43
CA ASP A 100 16.42 6.70 18.84
C ASP A 100 15.40 6.10 19.82
N ASP A 101 14.30 5.54 19.32
CA ASP A 101 13.26 4.90 20.13
C ASP A 101 13.60 3.43 20.43
N ASP A 102 12.98 2.84 21.44
CA ASP A 102 13.13 1.44 21.88
C ASP A 102 12.71 0.40 20.82
N GLY A 103 12.39 0.84 19.59
CA GLY A 103 11.89 -0.01 18.50
C GLY A 103 10.43 -0.45 18.72
N LYS A 104 9.66 0.30 19.53
CA LYS A 104 8.30 -0.07 19.94
C LYS A 104 7.27 0.91 19.38
N GLY A 105 6.66 0.56 18.26
CA GLY A 105 5.52 1.29 17.72
C GLY A 105 4.19 0.91 18.40
N MET A 106 3.18 1.77 18.28
CA MET A 106 1.81 1.50 18.75
C MET A 106 0.85 1.40 17.56
N VAL A 107 0.05 0.33 17.54
CA VAL A 107 -0.99 0.14 16.51
C VAL A 107 -2.24 0.96 16.87
N LYS A 108 -2.74 1.70 15.89
CA LYS A 108 -3.97 2.49 15.95
C LYS A 108 -4.98 1.93 14.95
N LYS A 109 -6.26 1.88 15.32
CA LYS A 109 -7.32 1.33 14.46
C LYS A 109 -7.89 2.40 13.54
N PHE A 110 -8.24 2.03 12.31
CA PHE A 110 -9.07 2.85 11.45
C PHE A 110 -10.54 2.53 11.67
N SER A 111 -11.38 3.53 11.46
CA SER A 111 -12.82 3.30 11.27
C SER A 111 -13.03 2.80 9.84
N THR A 112 -13.96 1.87 9.63
CA THR A 112 -14.34 1.38 8.28
C THR A 112 -15.84 1.59 8.09
N PRO A 113 -16.29 2.79 7.70
CA PRO A 113 -17.72 3.12 7.62
C PRO A 113 -18.50 2.24 6.62
N PHE A 114 -17.81 1.68 5.62
CA PHE A 114 -18.35 0.78 4.61
C PHE A 114 -18.32 -0.71 5.02
N SER A 115 -17.86 -1.05 6.23
CA SER A 115 -17.70 -2.46 6.66
C SER A 115 -19.01 -3.26 6.67
N VAL A 116 -20.15 -2.60 6.88
CA VAL A 116 -21.48 -3.22 6.79
C VAL A 116 -21.83 -3.60 5.34
N LEU A 117 -21.44 -2.78 4.37
CA LEU A 117 -21.71 -3.01 2.95
C LEU A 117 -20.74 -4.01 2.33
N MET A 118 -19.52 -4.07 2.87
CA MET A 118 -18.46 -4.95 2.41
C MET A 118 -17.89 -5.74 3.61
N PRO A 119 -18.61 -6.81 4.03
CA PRO A 119 -18.27 -7.58 5.23
C PRO A 119 -17.01 -8.44 5.06
N LYS A 120 -16.44 -8.50 3.85
CA LYS A 120 -15.10 -9.04 3.63
C LYS A 120 -14.42 -8.36 2.46
N PHE A 121 -13.22 -7.84 2.69
CA PHE A 121 -12.43 -7.20 1.64
C PHE A 121 -10.97 -7.60 1.68
N THR A 122 -10.29 -7.37 0.56
CA THR A 122 -8.83 -7.41 0.45
C THR A 122 -8.31 -6.06 0.00
N VAL A 123 -7.12 -5.69 0.47
CA VAL A 123 -6.46 -4.47 -0.01
C VAL A 123 -5.81 -4.77 -1.36
N VAL A 124 -6.29 -4.12 -2.42
CA VAL A 124 -5.72 -4.22 -3.77
C VAL A 124 -4.35 -3.55 -3.82
N GLY A 125 -4.22 -2.42 -3.12
CA GLY A 125 -2.98 -1.68 -2.99
C GLY A 125 -3.22 -0.30 -2.38
N SER A 126 -2.12 0.35 -2.03
CA SER A 126 -2.11 1.75 -1.65
C SER A 126 -1.35 2.60 -2.66
N CYS A 127 -1.88 3.77 -2.97
CA CYS A 127 -1.19 4.73 -3.81
C CYS A 127 -1.51 6.15 -3.33
N ASN A 128 -0.48 6.96 -3.08
CA ASN A 128 -0.57 8.39 -2.79
C ASN A 128 -1.68 8.76 -1.77
N GLY A 129 -1.77 7.99 -0.69
CA GLY A 129 -2.70 8.20 0.42
C GLY A 129 -4.13 7.69 0.26
N LEU A 130 -4.42 7.03 -0.86
CA LEU A 130 -5.66 6.28 -1.03
C LEU A 130 -5.38 4.77 -0.95
N LEU A 131 -6.39 4.03 -0.49
CA LEU A 131 -6.48 2.59 -0.56
C LEU A 131 -7.51 2.21 -1.61
N CYS A 132 -7.20 1.17 -2.39
CA CYS A 132 -8.19 0.47 -3.18
C CYS A 132 -8.51 -0.85 -2.48
N LEU A 133 -9.79 -1.06 -2.20
CA LEU A 133 -10.31 -2.24 -1.51
C LEU A 133 -11.26 -2.96 -2.46
N CYS A 134 -11.26 -4.28 -2.46
CA CYS A 134 -12.22 -5.06 -3.23
C CYS A 134 -12.87 -6.14 -2.37
N ASP A 135 -14.13 -6.42 -2.66
CA ASP A 135 -14.90 -7.47 -2.00
C ASP A 135 -14.27 -8.84 -2.27
N SER A 136 -13.93 -9.56 -1.20
CA SER A 136 -13.29 -10.88 -1.29
C SER A 136 -14.29 -12.04 -1.45
N LEU A 137 -15.57 -11.84 -1.15
CA LEU A 137 -16.61 -12.87 -1.20
C LEU A 137 -17.31 -12.88 -2.57
N TYR A 138 -17.77 -11.70 -3.00
CA TYR A 138 -18.64 -11.58 -4.17
C TYR A 138 -17.97 -10.95 -5.38
N LYS A 139 -16.68 -10.54 -5.25
CA LYS A 139 -15.84 -9.98 -6.33
C LYS A 139 -16.47 -8.80 -7.11
N ASP A 140 -17.39 -8.07 -6.50
CA ASP A 140 -18.21 -7.07 -7.20
C ASP A 140 -17.85 -5.64 -6.80
N ALA A 141 -17.90 -5.37 -5.50
CA ALA A 141 -17.71 -4.02 -4.99
C ALA A 141 -16.23 -3.66 -4.90
N VAL A 142 -15.90 -2.46 -5.39
CA VAL A 142 -14.58 -1.84 -5.26
C VAL A 142 -14.76 -0.50 -4.57
N TYR A 143 -13.98 -0.26 -3.53
CA TYR A 143 -13.99 0.99 -2.77
C TYR A 143 -12.63 1.68 -2.87
N ILE A 144 -12.67 2.98 -3.12
CA ILE A 144 -11.53 3.86 -2.90
C ILE A 144 -11.71 4.51 -1.53
N TYR A 145 -10.71 4.40 -0.68
CA TYR A 145 -10.80 4.81 0.72
C TYR A 145 -9.59 5.62 1.16
N ASN A 146 -9.83 6.80 1.77
CA ASN A 146 -8.81 7.49 2.55
C ASN A 146 -9.01 7.16 4.04
N PRO A 147 -8.08 6.44 4.68
CA PRO A 147 -8.24 6.00 6.06
C PRO A 147 -8.10 7.11 7.12
N PHE A 148 -7.51 8.26 6.76
CA PHE A 148 -7.33 9.40 7.66
C PHE A 148 -8.52 10.36 7.60
N THR A 149 -8.97 10.73 6.41
CA THR A 149 -10.15 11.60 6.24
C THR A 149 -11.47 10.86 6.40
N ARG A 150 -11.43 9.51 6.37
CA ARG A 150 -12.59 8.60 6.37
C ARG A 150 -13.49 8.74 5.15
N ASP A 151 -13.03 9.46 4.14
CA ASP A 151 -13.72 9.62 2.87
C ASP A 151 -13.60 8.35 2.04
N TYR A 152 -14.73 7.89 1.49
CA TYR A 152 -14.76 6.69 0.66
C TYR A 152 -15.72 6.84 -0.51
N LYS A 153 -15.41 6.13 -1.59
CA LYS A 153 -16.23 6.06 -2.80
C LYS A 153 -16.34 4.62 -3.26
N GLU A 154 -17.57 4.14 -3.40
CA GLU A 154 -17.86 2.91 -4.13
C GLU A 154 -17.75 3.17 -5.64
N LEU A 155 -17.07 2.28 -6.34
CA LEU A 155 -16.97 2.34 -7.79
C LEU A 155 -18.17 1.63 -8.42
N PRO A 156 -18.61 2.06 -9.63
CA PRO A 156 -19.65 1.35 -10.37
C PRO A 156 -19.29 -0.11 -10.57
N LYS A 157 -20.29 -0.98 -10.61
CA LYS A 157 -20.08 -2.41 -10.85
C LYS A 157 -19.55 -2.66 -12.27
N THR A 158 -18.74 -3.71 -12.39
CA THR A 158 -18.27 -4.21 -13.69
C THR A 158 -19.05 -5.45 -14.08
N ARG A 159 -19.02 -5.83 -15.37
CA ARG A 159 -19.53 -7.13 -15.77
C ARG A 159 -18.78 -8.23 -15.01
N GLN A 160 -19.52 -9.21 -14.52
CA GLN A 160 -19.00 -10.39 -13.84
C GLN A 160 -19.22 -11.61 -14.72
N TYR A 161 -18.26 -12.54 -14.71
CA TYR A 161 -18.39 -13.84 -15.36
C TYR A 161 -18.43 -14.95 -14.31
N GLU A 162 -19.18 -16.02 -14.58
CA GLU A 162 -19.43 -17.13 -13.63
C GLU A 162 -18.14 -17.79 -13.12
N GLU A 163 -17.12 -17.91 -13.98
CA GLU A 163 -15.81 -18.48 -13.64
C GLU A 163 -14.65 -17.51 -13.94
N GLU A 164 -14.61 -16.35 -13.27
CA GLU A 164 -13.50 -15.39 -13.42
C GLU A 164 -12.39 -15.52 -12.36
N THR A 165 -11.14 -15.45 -12.82
CA THR A 165 -10.00 -15.04 -11.98
C THR A 165 -9.65 -13.59 -12.31
N VAL A 166 -9.49 -12.76 -11.28
CA VAL A 166 -9.26 -11.33 -11.43
C VAL A 166 -7.92 -10.93 -10.85
N VAL A 167 -7.13 -10.18 -11.62
CA VAL A 167 -5.96 -9.46 -11.16
C VAL A 167 -6.30 -7.98 -11.08
N TRP A 168 -6.00 -7.37 -9.94
CA TRP A 168 -6.24 -5.95 -9.72
C TRP A 168 -4.93 -5.16 -9.72
N GLY A 169 -5.04 -3.88 -10.06
CA GLY A 169 -3.99 -2.91 -9.84
C GLY A 169 -4.57 -1.55 -9.53
N PHE A 170 -3.91 -0.80 -8.66
CA PHE A 170 -4.31 0.54 -8.26
C PHE A 170 -3.12 1.47 -8.32
N GLY A 171 -3.26 2.58 -9.03
CA GLY A 171 -2.15 3.49 -9.25
C GLY A 171 -2.58 4.92 -9.55
N TYR A 172 -1.59 5.80 -9.53
CA TYR A 172 -1.74 7.22 -9.78
C TYR A 172 -0.94 7.61 -11.02
N LEU A 173 -1.56 8.37 -11.91
CA LEU A 173 -0.94 8.92 -13.11
C LEU A 173 -0.59 10.40 -12.87
N PRO A 174 0.70 10.75 -12.68
CA PRO A 174 1.10 12.12 -12.36
C PRO A 174 0.72 13.13 -13.44
N GLY A 175 0.86 12.77 -14.72
CA GLY A 175 0.60 13.69 -15.85
C GLY A 175 -0.83 14.21 -15.93
N THR A 176 -1.81 13.51 -15.37
CA THR A 176 -3.22 13.93 -15.35
C THR A 176 -3.75 14.19 -13.94
N ASN A 177 -2.92 13.96 -12.91
CA ASN A 177 -3.34 13.98 -11.51
C ASN A 177 -4.56 13.10 -11.22
N LYS A 178 -4.62 11.91 -11.85
CA LYS A 178 -5.74 10.96 -11.71
C LYS A 178 -5.29 9.62 -11.17
N TYR A 179 -6.13 9.05 -10.31
CA TYR A 179 -6.03 7.65 -9.92
C TYR A 179 -6.73 6.76 -10.94
N LYS A 180 -6.18 5.58 -11.17
CA LYS A 180 -6.77 4.56 -12.01
C LYS A 180 -6.80 3.21 -11.29
N VAL A 181 -7.89 2.48 -11.47
CA VAL A 181 -8.04 1.08 -11.06
C VAL A 181 -8.05 0.23 -12.33
N VAL A 182 -7.22 -0.80 -12.35
CA VAL A 182 -7.12 -1.77 -13.43
C VAL A 182 -7.67 -3.11 -12.93
N LYS A 183 -8.63 -3.67 -13.66
CA LYS A 183 -9.21 -5.00 -13.45
C LYS A 183 -8.88 -5.85 -14.67
N VAL A 184 -8.05 -6.87 -14.51
CA VAL A 184 -7.78 -7.88 -15.55
C VAL A 184 -8.60 -9.12 -15.22
N VAL A 185 -9.51 -9.47 -16.12
CA VAL A 185 -10.47 -10.56 -15.96
C VAL A 185 -10.08 -11.69 -16.88
N HIS A 186 -9.67 -12.81 -16.30
CA HIS A 186 -9.39 -14.03 -17.04
C HIS A 186 -10.64 -14.90 -17.09
N GLN A 187 -11.14 -15.12 -18.29
CA GLN A 187 -12.24 -16.03 -18.57
C GLN A 187 -11.68 -17.39 -18.98
N TRP A 188 -12.12 -18.43 -18.29
CA TRP A 188 -11.84 -19.81 -18.68
C TRP A 188 -12.94 -20.28 -19.63
N ILE A 189 -12.59 -20.56 -20.88
CA ILE A 189 -13.49 -21.24 -21.79
C ILE A 189 -13.26 -22.73 -21.56
N LEU A 190 -14.15 -23.38 -20.81
CA LEU A 190 -14.20 -24.84 -20.75
C LEU A 190 -14.59 -25.32 -22.16
N SER A 191 -13.65 -25.93 -22.88
CA SER A 191 -13.99 -26.70 -24.07
C SER A 191 -14.89 -27.85 -23.61
N THR A 192 -16.15 -27.79 -24.04
CA THR A 192 -17.23 -28.75 -23.79
C THR A 192 -16.74 -30.20 -23.76
N GLY A 193 -17.02 -30.93 -22.67
CA GLY A 193 -17.15 -32.39 -22.75
C GLY A 193 -16.61 -33.27 -21.62
N ILE A 194 -15.88 -32.79 -20.60
CA ILE A 194 -15.39 -33.67 -19.52
C ILE A 194 -15.55 -32.99 -18.16
N HIS A 195 -16.63 -33.31 -17.46
CA HIS A 195 -16.94 -32.79 -16.12
C HIS A 195 -16.06 -33.34 -14.99
N ASN A 196 -15.07 -34.19 -15.28
CA ASN A 196 -14.29 -34.86 -14.24
C ASN A 196 -12.82 -35.03 -14.64
N VAL A 197 -11.97 -34.02 -14.47
CA VAL A 197 -10.53 -34.23 -14.20
C VAL A 197 -10.02 -33.13 -13.25
N GLN A 198 -9.23 -33.56 -12.27
CA GLN A 198 -8.59 -32.77 -11.21
C GLN A 198 -7.97 -31.45 -11.70
N ARG A 199 -7.94 -30.47 -10.77
CA ARG A 199 -7.39 -29.10 -10.85
C ARG A 199 -5.88 -29.00 -11.16
N THR A 200 -5.34 -29.86 -12.00
CA THR A 200 -3.92 -29.94 -12.31
C THR A 200 -3.74 -29.71 -13.81
N ARG A 201 -3.28 -28.49 -14.14
CA ARG A 201 -2.82 -28.00 -15.44
C ARG A 201 -3.92 -27.84 -16.50
N MET A 202 -4.69 -26.76 -16.37
CA MET A 202 -5.71 -26.37 -17.34
C MET A 202 -5.07 -25.72 -18.58
N SER A 203 -4.97 -26.50 -19.66
CA SER A 203 -4.68 -26.04 -21.01
C SER A 203 -5.97 -25.55 -21.68
N GLY A 204 -6.48 -24.39 -21.26
CA GLY A 204 -7.59 -23.68 -21.92
C GLY A 204 -7.12 -22.33 -22.43
N THR A 205 -7.61 -21.89 -23.59
CA THR A 205 -7.40 -20.51 -24.07
C THR A 205 -8.12 -19.55 -23.12
N SER A 206 -7.37 -18.81 -22.31
CA SER A 206 -7.93 -17.76 -21.47
C SER A 206 -7.95 -16.44 -22.23
N LYS A 207 -9.14 -15.85 -22.44
CA LYS A 207 -9.23 -14.44 -22.83
C LYS A 207 -9.07 -13.61 -21.56
N SER A 208 -8.15 -12.67 -21.60
CA SER A 208 -7.82 -11.81 -20.47
C SER A 208 -8.30 -10.39 -20.77
N GLU A 209 -9.54 -10.07 -20.44
CA GLU A 209 -10.09 -8.72 -20.69
C GLU A 209 -9.56 -7.72 -19.67
N VAL A 210 -9.33 -6.49 -20.10
CA VAL A 210 -8.73 -5.45 -19.26
C VAL A 210 -9.72 -4.31 -19.15
N PHE A 211 -10.11 -4.00 -17.93
CA PHE A 211 -10.99 -2.88 -17.62
C PHE A 211 -10.24 -1.82 -16.81
N VAL A 212 -10.44 -0.57 -17.17
CA VAL A 212 -9.85 0.57 -16.48
C VAL A 212 -10.95 1.50 -15.99
N PHE A 213 -10.88 1.85 -14.71
CA PHE A 213 -11.65 2.94 -14.12
C PHE A 213 -10.73 4.10 -13.79
N THR A 214 -11.13 5.32 -14.14
CA THR A 214 -10.40 6.54 -13.77
C THR A 214 -11.21 7.31 -12.74
N LEU A 215 -10.59 7.65 -11.61
CA LEU A 215 -11.26 8.37 -10.54
C LEU A 215 -11.69 9.77 -11.01
N GLY A 216 -12.92 10.15 -10.66
CA GLY A 216 -13.64 11.30 -11.22
C GLY A 216 -14.46 10.99 -12.48
N GLY A 217 -14.35 9.77 -13.05
CA GLY A 217 -15.28 9.24 -14.05
C GLY A 217 -16.41 8.41 -13.43
N ASN A 218 -17.32 7.93 -14.27
CA ASN A 218 -18.53 7.20 -13.86
C ASN A 218 -18.65 5.78 -14.46
N THR A 219 -17.71 5.35 -15.30
CA THR A 219 -17.82 4.07 -16.02
C THR A 219 -16.48 3.37 -16.14
N TRP A 220 -16.51 2.05 -16.12
CA TRP A 220 -15.38 1.22 -16.51
C TRP A 220 -15.26 1.16 -18.03
N ARG A 221 -14.04 1.25 -18.54
CA ARG A 221 -13.75 1.10 -19.97
C ARG A 221 -13.01 -0.21 -20.21
N ASN A 222 -13.48 -1.01 -21.17
CA ASN A 222 -12.72 -2.14 -21.68
C ASN A 222 -11.65 -1.60 -22.64
N VAL A 223 -10.38 -1.86 -22.34
CA VAL A 223 -9.23 -1.36 -23.13
C VAL A 223 -8.60 -2.47 -23.99
N GLY A 224 -9.28 -3.62 -24.11
CA GLY A 224 -8.86 -4.75 -24.92
C GLY A 224 -8.40 -5.94 -24.09
N LEU A 225 -7.53 -6.74 -24.70
CA LEU A 225 -7.04 -7.99 -24.12
C LEU A 225 -5.61 -7.82 -23.59
N ALA A 226 -5.34 -8.36 -22.40
CA ALA A 226 -3.98 -8.51 -21.91
C ALA A 226 -3.23 -9.50 -22.79
N PRO A 227 -1.96 -9.24 -23.13
CA PRO A 227 -1.17 -10.08 -24.03
C PRO A 227 -0.88 -11.47 -23.43
N ARG A 228 -0.99 -11.61 -22.11
CA ARG A 228 -0.69 -12.84 -21.37
C ARG A 228 -1.62 -13.00 -20.18
N TYR A 229 -1.76 -14.23 -19.72
CA TYR A 229 -2.38 -14.53 -18.44
C TYR A 229 -1.51 -13.98 -17.31
N LEU A 230 -2.10 -13.19 -16.42
CA LEU A 230 -1.46 -12.71 -15.20
C LEU A 230 -1.93 -13.62 -14.08
N GLU A 231 -0.99 -14.34 -13.45
CA GLU A 231 -1.38 -15.24 -12.39
C GLU A 231 -1.93 -14.47 -11.18
N ARG A 232 -3.19 -14.74 -10.80
CA ARG A 232 -3.89 -14.17 -9.62
C ARG A 232 -3.07 -14.21 -8.32
N LYS A 233 -2.10 -15.11 -8.21
CA LYS A 233 -1.25 -15.31 -7.03
C LYS A 233 0.01 -14.44 -7.02
N SER A 234 0.19 -13.57 -8.01
CA SER A 234 1.25 -12.57 -8.01
C SER A 234 1.07 -11.60 -6.85
N GLN A 235 2.20 -11.04 -6.39
CA GLN A 235 2.21 -9.87 -5.52
C GLN A 235 1.23 -8.79 -6.01
N GLU A 236 0.68 -7.99 -5.08
CA GLU A 236 -0.06 -6.76 -5.40
C GLU A 236 0.71 -5.92 -6.42
N ALA A 237 -0.03 -5.28 -7.33
CA ALA A 237 0.55 -4.41 -8.34
C ALA A 237 1.32 -3.25 -7.68
N LEU A 238 2.59 -3.07 -8.01
CA LEU A 238 3.35 -1.90 -7.56
C LEU A 238 3.18 -0.74 -8.54
N CYS A 239 2.67 0.38 -8.04
CA CYS A 239 2.60 1.61 -8.80
C CYS A 239 3.86 2.46 -8.59
N THR A 240 4.58 2.76 -9.68
CA THR A 240 5.63 3.77 -9.69
C THR A 240 5.65 4.49 -11.05
N ASN A 241 5.89 5.79 -11.05
CA ASN A 241 6.00 6.62 -12.27
C ASN A 241 4.84 6.45 -13.26
N GLY A 242 3.60 6.37 -12.76
CA GLY A 242 2.42 6.20 -13.62
C GLY A 242 2.27 4.81 -14.24
N ARG A 243 2.96 3.80 -13.73
CA ARG A 243 2.94 2.44 -14.25
C ARG A 243 2.75 1.42 -13.14
N LEU A 244 1.93 0.42 -13.42
CA LEU A 244 1.70 -0.72 -12.53
C LEU A 244 2.64 -1.87 -12.92
N HIS A 245 3.18 -2.58 -11.94
CA HIS A 245 4.12 -3.68 -12.17
C HIS A 245 3.69 -4.93 -11.42
N TRP A 246 3.74 -6.06 -12.12
CA TRP A 246 3.49 -7.39 -11.57
C TRP A 246 4.65 -8.32 -11.90
N VAL A 247 4.86 -9.30 -11.01
CA VAL A 247 5.71 -10.45 -11.28
C VAL A 247 4.82 -11.64 -11.59
N THR A 248 5.01 -12.29 -12.73
CA THR A 248 4.18 -13.42 -13.17
C THR A 248 4.98 -14.48 -13.91
N LEU A 249 4.41 -15.66 -14.15
CA LEU A 249 5.08 -16.76 -14.83
C LEU A 249 5.16 -16.52 -16.35
N GLY A 250 6.35 -16.73 -16.95
CA GLY A 250 6.52 -16.75 -18.40
C GLY A 250 5.94 -18.03 -19.04
N VAL A 251 5.17 -17.88 -20.13
CA VAL A 251 4.43 -18.99 -20.79
C VAL A 251 5.05 -19.41 -22.15
N ARG A 252 6.31 -19.08 -22.45
CA ARG A 252 6.95 -19.59 -23.69
C ARG A 252 7.94 -20.71 -23.37
N ASN A 253 7.84 -21.77 -24.19
CA ASN A 253 8.49 -23.06 -24.07
C ASN A 253 9.97 -22.98 -23.63
N ILE A 254 10.30 -23.82 -22.63
CA ILE A 254 11.63 -24.28 -22.25
C ILE A 254 12.48 -23.17 -21.58
N VAL A 255 12.21 -22.97 -20.28
CA VAL A 255 13.06 -22.50 -19.16
C VAL A 255 12.18 -21.60 -18.26
N HIS A 256 11.78 -22.16 -17.12
CA HIS A 256 10.84 -21.56 -16.17
C HIS A 256 11.45 -20.31 -15.53
N GLY A 257 10.75 -19.17 -15.60
CA GLY A 257 11.21 -17.94 -14.96
C GLY A 257 10.08 -16.96 -14.73
N LEU A 258 10.16 -16.23 -13.62
CA LEU A 258 9.32 -15.07 -13.37
C LEU A 258 9.72 -13.94 -14.33
N ILE A 259 8.71 -13.27 -14.88
CA ILE A 259 8.85 -12.09 -15.73
C ILE A 259 8.21 -10.88 -15.04
N ILE A 260 8.66 -9.69 -15.41
CA ILE A 260 8.05 -8.43 -14.96
C ILE A 260 7.15 -7.92 -16.08
N ILE A 261 5.87 -7.76 -15.78
CA ILE A 261 4.91 -7.12 -16.68
C ILE A 261 4.55 -5.76 -16.09
N SER A 262 4.58 -4.74 -16.94
CA SER A 262 4.10 -3.39 -16.63
C SER A 262 2.81 -3.09 -17.38
N PHE A 263 1.96 -2.26 -16.79
CA PHE A 263 0.84 -1.61 -17.46
C PHE A 263 0.99 -0.10 -17.34
N ASP A 264 1.12 0.58 -18.48
CA ASP A 264 1.23 2.03 -18.55
C ASP A 264 -0.14 2.67 -18.35
N LEU A 265 -0.29 3.49 -17.32
CA LEU A 265 -1.59 4.12 -17.02
C LEU A 265 -1.95 5.25 -17.99
N ALA A 266 -0.98 5.84 -18.69
CA ALA A 266 -1.25 6.88 -19.68
C ALA A 266 -1.70 6.26 -21.00
N GLU A 267 -0.95 5.28 -21.49
CA GLU A 267 -1.20 4.62 -22.77
C GLU A 267 -2.21 3.48 -22.69
N GLU A 268 -2.45 2.97 -21.47
CA GLU A 268 -3.34 1.83 -21.19
C GLU A 268 -2.91 0.56 -21.92
N LYS A 269 -1.59 0.32 -21.97
CA LYS A 269 -0.95 -0.81 -22.66
C LYS A 269 -0.03 -1.58 -21.73
N PHE A 270 0.13 -2.87 -22.05
CA PHE A 270 1.06 -3.76 -21.35
C PHE A 270 2.44 -3.75 -22.01
N TYR A 271 3.47 -3.81 -21.18
CA TYR A 271 4.86 -3.91 -21.58
C TYR A 271 5.55 -5.02 -20.78
N GLU A 272 6.45 -5.75 -21.42
CA GLU A 272 7.35 -6.66 -20.73
C GLU A 272 8.61 -5.87 -20.35
N ILE A 273 8.94 -5.87 -19.05
CA ILE A 273 10.10 -5.13 -18.52
C ILE A 273 11.26 -6.12 -18.38
N PRO A 274 12.48 -5.76 -18.82
CA PRO A 274 13.62 -6.62 -18.68
C PRO A 274 13.89 -6.90 -17.19
N ARG A 275 14.06 -8.18 -16.85
CA ARG A 275 14.54 -8.61 -15.53
C ARG A 275 16.06 -8.46 -15.44
N PRO A 276 16.62 -8.28 -14.23
CA PRO A 276 18.08 -8.34 -14.04
C PRO A 276 18.62 -9.74 -14.36
N ASP A 277 19.90 -9.79 -14.76
CA ASP A 277 20.63 -11.04 -14.93
C ASP A 277 21.12 -11.51 -13.56
N PHE A 278 20.30 -12.35 -12.92
CA PHE A 278 20.69 -13.01 -11.68
C PHE A 278 21.87 -13.95 -11.97
N SER A 279 23.03 -13.74 -11.34
CA SER A 279 24.22 -14.59 -11.49
C SER A 279 23.91 -16.06 -11.16
N ASP A 280 24.32 -17.02 -12.02
CA ASP A 280 24.46 -18.51 -11.92
C ASP A 280 23.60 -19.33 -10.92
N LEU A 281 22.59 -18.73 -10.31
CA LEU A 281 21.61 -19.36 -9.46
C LEU A 281 20.59 -19.96 -10.42
N ILE A 282 20.85 -21.22 -10.76
CA ILE A 282 20.03 -22.12 -11.59
C ILE A 282 18.56 -22.20 -11.13
N GLU A 283 18.22 -21.60 -9.97
CA GLU A 283 16.88 -21.54 -9.38
C GLU A 283 16.47 -20.11 -8.93
N SER A 284 16.95 -19.05 -9.62
CA SER A 284 16.55 -17.64 -9.41
C SER A 284 15.07 -17.33 -9.76
N GLU A 285 14.21 -18.34 -9.68
CA GLU A 285 12.78 -18.32 -10.00
C GLU A 285 11.93 -17.59 -8.96
N ASN A 286 12.51 -17.10 -7.86
CA ASN A 286 11.77 -16.47 -6.78
C ASN A 286 12.36 -15.10 -6.44
N TYR A 287 11.71 -14.04 -6.94
CA TYR A 287 11.94 -12.68 -6.51
C TYR A 287 10.60 -11.94 -6.40
N HIS A 288 10.60 -10.86 -5.64
CA HIS A 288 9.47 -9.95 -5.56
C HIS A 288 9.93 -8.54 -5.88
N LEU A 289 8.99 -7.65 -6.18
CA LEU A 289 9.32 -6.26 -6.47
C LEU A 289 9.16 -5.39 -5.22
N ALA A 290 9.92 -4.33 -5.14
CA ALA A 290 9.75 -3.25 -4.17
C ALA A 290 10.07 -1.91 -4.83
N ILE A 291 9.70 -0.81 -4.18
CA ILE A 291 10.16 0.53 -4.56
C ILE A 291 11.17 0.97 -3.51
N LEU A 292 12.44 1.07 -3.89
CA LEU A 292 13.53 1.46 -3.00
C LEU A 292 14.27 2.64 -3.61
N ARG A 293 14.49 3.68 -2.81
CA ARG A 293 15.11 4.95 -3.27
C ARG A 293 14.44 5.52 -4.54
N GLY A 294 13.13 5.38 -4.65
CA GLY A 294 12.34 5.81 -5.82
C GLY A 294 12.49 4.95 -7.08
N CYS A 295 13.34 3.92 -7.06
CA CYS A 295 13.57 3.02 -8.19
C CYS A 295 12.70 1.77 -8.08
N LEU A 296 12.36 1.17 -9.23
CA LEU A 296 11.82 -0.19 -9.25
C LEU A 296 12.95 -1.17 -8.88
N SER A 297 12.72 -1.98 -7.85
CA SER A 297 13.73 -2.91 -7.33
C SER A 297 13.26 -4.34 -7.40
N ALA A 298 14.15 -5.25 -7.77
CA ALA A 298 13.96 -6.69 -7.69
C ALA A 298 14.69 -7.23 -6.46
N VAL A 299 13.97 -7.96 -5.62
CA VAL A 299 14.48 -8.51 -4.37
C VAL A 299 14.54 -10.03 -4.51
N VAL A 300 15.75 -10.55 -4.55
CA VAL A 300 16.08 -11.92 -4.91
C VAL A 300 16.48 -12.68 -3.67
N TYR A 301 15.94 -13.87 -3.52
CA TYR A 301 16.23 -14.76 -2.40
C TYR A 301 17.34 -15.72 -2.80
N GLY A 302 18.48 -15.65 -2.11
CA GLY A 302 19.59 -16.58 -2.31
C GLY A 302 19.21 -18.00 -1.89
N HIS A 303 19.69 -18.98 -2.65
CA HIS A 303 19.45 -20.40 -2.39
C HIS A 303 20.54 -21.03 -1.48
N GLY A 304 20.23 -22.17 -0.86
CA GLY A 304 21.18 -22.95 -0.06
C GLY A 304 21.38 -22.47 1.39
N LEU A 305 22.52 -22.82 1.98
CA LEU A 305 22.82 -22.59 3.41
C LEU A 305 22.96 -21.12 3.80
N ARG A 306 23.29 -20.23 2.85
CA ARG A 306 23.58 -18.82 3.14
C ARG A 306 22.35 -17.91 3.18
N ARG A 307 21.23 -18.25 2.53
CA ARG A 307 19.93 -17.51 2.56
C ARG A 307 20.04 -15.98 2.42
N ASP A 308 21.13 -15.47 1.84
CA ASP A 308 21.37 -14.05 1.66
C ASP A 308 20.33 -13.46 0.70
N LEU A 309 20.01 -12.19 0.87
CA LEU A 309 19.11 -11.44 0.04
C LEU A 309 19.92 -10.51 -0.87
N GLU A 310 19.65 -10.55 -2.16
CA GLU A 310 20.19 -9.58 -3.10
C GLU A 310 19.12 -8.60 -3.55
N ILE A 311 19.44 -7.32 -3.54
CA ILE A 311 18.52 -6.26 -4.00
C ILE A 311 19.15 -5.58 -5.21
N TRP A 312 18.42 -5.61 -6.31
CA TRP A 312 18.78 -4.98 -7.57
C TRP A 312 17.88 -3.76 -7.80
N LEU A 313 18.46 -2.61 -8.15
CA LEU A 313 17.74 -1.38 -8.48
C LEU A 313 17.83 -1.12 -9.98
N MET A 314 16.71 -0.83 -10.63
CA MET A 314 16.67 -0.34 -12.01
C MET A 314 16.89 1.17 -12.00
N ARG A 315 18.08 1.62 -12.38
CA ARG A 315 18.43 3.06 -12.39
C ARG A 315 17.72 3.82 -13.51
N ASP A 316 17.66 3.21 -14.69
CA ASP A 316 17.00 3.75 -15.86
C ASP A 316 15.82 2.86 -16.24
N TYR A 317 14.63 3.45 -16.27
CA TYR A 317 13.42 2.68 -16.45
C TYR A 317 13.41 1.93 -17.79
N ASN A 318 13.07 0.64 -17.74
CA ASN A 318 12.98 -0.25 -18.90
C ASN A 318 14.31 -0.44 -19.68
N VAL A 319 15.46 -0.18 -19.04
CA VAL A 319 16.78 -0.45 -19.60
C VAL A 319 17.40 -1.63 -18.87
N LYS A 320 17.70 -2.73 -19.57
CA LYS A 320 18.17 -3.98 -18.96
C LYS A 320 19.52 -3.77 -18.24
N GLU A 321 20.43 -3.06 -18.87
CA GLU A 321 21.80 -2.81 -18.39
C GLU A 321 21.83 -1.89 -17.17
N SER A 322 20.73 -1.20 -16.87
CA SER A 322 20.62 -0.27 -15.73
C SER A 322 20.34 -0.96 -14.40
N TRP A 323 20.10 -2.27 -14.40
CA TRP A 323 19.95 -3.05 -13.18
C TRP A 323 21.29 -3.15 -12.46
N VAL A 324 21.38 -2.53 -11.28
CA VAL A 324 22.58 -2.57 -10.44
C VAL A 324 22.27 -3.31 -9.14
N LYS A 325 23.11 -4.27 -8.78
CA LYS A 325 23.06 -4.93 -7.47
C LYS A 325 23.52 -3.93 -6.41
N GLU A 326 22.58 -3.34 -5.68
CA GLU A 326 22.84 -2.29 -4.70
C GLU A 326 23.15 -2.88 -3.32
N PHE A 327 22.44 -3.93 -2.92
CA PHE A 327 22.57 -4.51 -1.59
C PHE A 327 22.73 -6.02 -1.64
N LYS A 328 23.60 -6.53 -0.75
CA LYS A 328 23.69 -7.94 -0.39
C LYS A 328 23.52 -8.06 1.12
N ILE A 329 22.33 -8.44 1.54
CA ILE A 329 21.88 -8.46 2.93
C ILE A 329 21.97 -9.89 3.43
N ARG A 330 22.65 -10.13 4.55
CA ARG A 330 22.77 -11.49 5.10
C ARG A 330 21.43 -12.01 5.61
N ALA A 331 21.28 -13.32 5.68
CA ALA A 331 20.11 -13.90 6.32
C ALA A 331 20.06 -13.48 7.80
N TYR A 332 18.95 -12.85 8.20
CA TYR A 332 18.68 -12.49 9.59
C TYR A 332 17.35 -13.11 10.04
N VAL A 333 17.27 -13.56 11.29
CA VAL A 333 16.05 -14.05 11.89
C VAL A 333 15.83 -13.28 13.19
N PRO A 334 14.80 -12.41 13.26
CA PRO A 334 14.48 -11.65 14.47
C PRO A 334 14.25 -12.55 15.69
N GLU A 335 14.64 -12.08 16.88
CA GLU A 335 14.44 -12.83 18.13
C GLU A 335 12.94 -13.12 18.38
N SER A 336 12.63 -14.23 19.07
CA SER A 336 11.25 -14.69 19.26
C SER A 336 10.82 -14.72 20.72
N PRO A 337 9.92 -13.81 21.15
CA PRO A 337 9.21 -13.98 22.41
C PRO A 337 8.04 -14.99 22.30
N PHE A 338 7.56 -15.29 21.08
CA PHE A 338 6.42 -16.19 20.86
C PHE A 338 6.89 -17.64 20.70
N ARG A 339 6.79 -18.44 21.77
CA ARG A 339 7.27 -19.84 21.80
C ARG A 339 6.32 -20.89 21.22
N LYS A 340 5.02 -20.62 21.04
CA LYS A 340 4.07 -21.61 20.51
C LYS A 340 2.85 -20.93 19.87
N LEU A 341 2.87 -20.69 18.56
CA LEU A 341 1.65 -20.52 17.78
C LEU A 341 1.67 -21.60 16.70
N GLN A 342 0.70 -22.51 16.77
CA GLN A 342 0.46 -23.51 15.73
C GLN A 342 0.26 -22.81 14.38
N ARG A 343 0.83 -23.43 13.35
CA ARG A 343 0.90 -23.00 11.93
C ARG A 343 -0.18 -21.98 11.50
N PRO A 344 0.19 -20.72 11.20
CA PRO A 344 -0.71 -19.82 10.47
C PRO A 344 -0.66 -20.13 8.98
N VAL A 345 -1.75 -20.68 8.43
CA VAL A 345 -1.87 -21.12 7.03
C VAL A 345 -2.27 -20.00 6.06
N LEU A 346 -2.60 -18.78 6.52
CA LEU A 346 -3.35 -17.82 5.66
C LEU A 346 -2.73 -16.42 5.45
N ILE A 347 -1.53 -16.14 5.99
CA ILE A 347 -0.90 -14.80 5.89
C ILE A 347 -0.18 -14.60 4.54
N TRP A 348 0.11 -15.69 3.82
CA TRP A 348 0.82 -15.66 2.54
C TRP A 348 0.01 -16.43 1.50
N ARG A 349 -1.01 -15.78 0.92
CA ARG A 349 -1.77 -16.34 -0.21
C ARG A 349 -0.95 -16.47 -1.51
N ASN A 350 0.32 -16.04 -1.50
CA ASN A 350 1.18 -15.95 -2.68
C ASN A 350 2.07 -17.19 -2.77
N SER A 351 1.56 -18.28 -3.34
CA SER A 351 2.30 -19.55 -3.48
C SER A 351 3.54 -19.47 -4.38
N ILE A 352 3.75 -18.36 -5.08
CA ILE A 352 4.90 -18.14 -5.97
C ILE A 352 6.14 -17.78 -5.14
N ILE A 353 6.00 -16.92 -4.12
CA ILE A 353 7.13 -16.50 -3.29
C ILE A 353 7.19 -17.42 -2.06
N ARG A 354 8.04 -18.45 -2.10
CA ARG A 354 8.35 -19.31 -0.93
C ARG A 354 9.15 -18.58 0.16
N ALA A 355 9.39 -17.28 0.02
CA ALA A 355 10.23 -16.52 0.93
C ALA A 355 9.68 -16.48 2.36
N THR A 356 10.62 -16.35 3.30
CA THR A 356 10.34 -16.18 4.74
C THR A 356 10.27 -14.71 5.16
N LEU A 357 10.49 -13.79 4.22
CA LEU A 357 10.50 -12.36 4.43
C LEU A 357 10.05 -11.62 3.17
N ARG A 358 9.79 -10.31 3.28
CA ARG A 358 9.49 -9.36 2.20
C ARG A 358 10.14 -8.01 2.56
N VAL A 359 10.93 -7.47 1.65
CA VAL A 359 11.40 -6.07 1.74
C VAL A 359 10.23 -5.16 1.37
N LEU A 360 9.95 -4.17 2.21
CA LEU A 360 8.80 -3.28 2.08
C LEU A 360 9.15 -1.95 1.41
N CYS A 361 10.09 -1.20 1.99
CA CYS A 361 10.47 0.14 1.53
C CYS A 361 11.82 0.59 2.11
N THR A 362 12.34 1.70 1.59
CA THR A 362 13.45 2.45 2.17
C THR A 362 12.91 3.56 3.07
N LEU A 363 13.52 3.75 4.22
CA LEU A 363 13.24 4.83 5.17
C LEU A 363 14.00 6.12 4.78
N GLU A 364 13.62 7.24 5.37
CA GLU A 364 14.19 8.57 5.11
C GLU A 364 15.70 8.62 5.41
N ASN A 365 16.16 7.89 6.43
CA ASN A 365 17.57 7.75 6.79
C ASN A 365 18.35 6.76 5.90
N GLY A 366 17.69 6.14 4.90
CA GLY A 366 18.30 5.19 3.99
C GLY A 366 18.30 3.73 4.47
N GLU A 367 17.78 3.46 5.67
CA GLU A 367 17.60 2.10 6.18
C GLU A 367 16.48 1.36 5.40
N ILE A 368 16.48 0.03 5.48
CA ILE A 368 15.55 -0.82 4.73
C ILE A 368 14.62 -1.54 5.70
N LEU A 369 13.31 -1.36 5.53
CA LEU A 369 12.32 -2.06 6.33
C LEU A 369 12.00 -3.43 5.72
N ILE A 370 12.10 -4.45 6.55
CA ILE A 370 11.90 -5.85 6.20
C ILE A 370 10.82 -6.47 7.07
N GLU A 371 9.83 -7.09 6.43
CA GLU A 371 8.80 -7.91 7.07
C GLU A 371 9.21 -9.38 7.01
N TYR A 372 9.09 -10.09 8.12
CA TYR A 372 9.33 -11.53 8.23
C TYR A 372 8.02 -12.29 8.45
N ARG A 373 8.04 -13.59 8.16
CA ARG A 373 6.93 -14.50 8.51
C ARG A 373 6.53 -14.33 9.97
N LEU A 374 5.22 -14.49 10.22
CA LEU A 374 4.56 -14.31 11.50
C LEU A 374 4.39 -12.85 11.94
N GLY A 375 4.52 -11.88 11.02
CA GLY A 375 4.25 -10.46 11.33
C GLY A 375 5.35 -9.83 12.18
N LYS A 376 6.62 -10.18 11.92
CA LYS A 376 7.77 -9.54 12.57
C LYS A 376 8.39 -8.52 11.63
N PHE A 377 8.99 -7.49 12.17
CA PHE A 377 9.66 -6.46 11.40
C PHE A 377 11.08 -6.25 11.90
N ALA A 378 11.99 -5.98 10.98
CA ALA A 378 13.31 -5.46 11.30
C ALA A 378 13.68 -4.36 10.33
N VAL A 379 14.50 -3.43 10.80
CA VAL A 379 15.14 -2.42 9.98
C VAL A 379 16.60 -2.80 9.81
N TYR A 380 17.05 -2.78 8.57
CA TYR A 380 18.44 -3.03 8.21
C TYR A 380 19.12 -1.72 7.84
N ASP A 381 20.20 -1.40 8.56
CA ASP A 381 21.09 -0.29 8.22
C ASP A 381 22.18 -0.78 7.25
N PRO A 382 22.16 -0.36 5.97
CA PRO A 382 23.15 -0.76 4.99
C PRO A 382 24.54 -0.12 5.22
N GLN A 383 24.65 0.97 6.00
CA GLN A 383 25.94 1.60 6.28
C GLN A 383 26.70 0.83 7.36
N CYS A 384 26.01 0.41 8.42
CA CYS A 384 26.61 -0.33 9.53
C CYS A 384 26.48 -1.86 9.40
N GLU A 385 25.74 -2.35 8.41
CA GLU A 385 25.35 -3.75 8.24
C GLU A 385 24.66 -4.36 9.48
N ARG A 386 23.79 -3.58 10.14
CA ARG A 386 23.14 -3.98 11.40
C ARG A 386 21.63 -4.08 11.24
N TYR A 387 21.03 -4.93 12.08
CA TYR A 387 19.58 -5.06 12.21
C TYR A 387 19.11 -4.46 13.52
N LYS A 388 17.93 -3.84 13.46
CA LYS A 388 17.16 -3.42 14.62
C LYS A 388 15.76 -4.02 14.52
N ASP A 389 15.38 -4.83 15.51
CA ASP A 389 14.03 -5.40 15.57
C ASP A 389 13.00 -4.30 15.88
N ILE A 390 11.88 -4.33 15.14
CA ILE A 390 10.72 -3.47 15.41
C ILE A 390 9.58 -4.33 15.90
N THR A 391 8.96 -3.87 16.98
CA THR A 391 7.73 -4.47 17.51
C THR A 391 6.61 -3.44 17.54
N PHE A 392 5.40 -3.88 17.20
CA PHE A 392 4.22 -3.05 17.27
C PHE A 392 3.30 -3.55 18.38
N LYS A 393 3.12 -2.75 19.44
CA LYS A 393 2.23 -3.10 20.54
C LYS A 393 0.77 -3.03 20.09
N GLY A 394 -0.01 -4.05 20.44
CA GLY A 394 -1.42 -4.18 20.03
C GLY A 394 -1.62 -4.78 18.64
N MET A 395 -0.54 -5.24 18.01
CA MET A 395 -0.56 -5.89 16.71
C MET A 395 -1.24 -7.27 16.79
N GLN A 396 -2.19 -7.51 15.88
CA GLN A 396 -2.96 -8.75 15.78
C GLN A 396 -2.39 -9.68 14.69
N ARG A 397 -3.01 -10.85 14.53
CA ARG A 397 -2.63 -11.83 13.51
C ARG A 397 -3.05 -11.35 12.12
N MET A 398 -2.09 -10.79 11.40
CA MET A 398 -2.35 -10.10 10.14
C MET A 398 -2.60 -11.04 8.97
N LEU A 399 -3.34 -10.56 7.99
CA LEU A 399 -3.38 -11.12 6.65
C LEU A 399 -2.41 -10.42 5.69
N GLN A 400 -2.27 -9.11 5.81
CA GLN A 400 -1.58 -8.29 4.82
C GLN A 400 -1.00 -7.02 5.44
N THR A 401 0.21 -6.68 4.98
CA THR A 401 0.92 -5.43 5.31
C THR A 401 1.08 -4.59 4.04
N VAL A 402 0.69 -3.32 4.11
CA VAL A 402 0.76 -2.37 3.01
C VAL A 402 1.51 -1.12 3.47
N VAL A 403 2.53 -0.72 2.72
CA VAL A 403 3.22 0.57 2.93
C VAL A 403 2.30 1.68 2.42
N HIS A 404 2.07 2.69 3.26
CA HIS A 404 1.10 3.75 3.00
C HIS A 404 1.68 5.13 3.31
N MET A 405 1.38 6.10 2.45
CA MET A 405 1.68 7.50 2.70
C MET A 405 0.44 8.18 3.25
N GLY A 406 0.47 8.68 4.48
CA GLY A 406 -0.67 9.41 5.03
C GLY A 406 -0.95 10.70 4.25
N SER A 407 -2.20 10.94 3.85
CA SER A 407 -2.58 12.09 3.05
C SER A 407 -3.98 12.62 3.38
N LEU A 408 -4.22 13.87 2.99
CA LEU A 408 -5.52 14.56 2.99
C LEU A 408 -6.29 14.43 1.67
N THR A 409 -5.84 13.56 0.75
CA THR A 409 -6.47 13.36 -0.57
C THR A 409 -7.93 12.92 -0.42
N GLN A 410 -8.85 13.54 -1.14
CA GLN A 410 -10.25 13.11 -1.18
C GLN A 410 -10.47 12.04 -2.26
N SER A 411 -11.42 11.13 -2.03
CA SER A 411 -11.78 10.00 -2.89
C SER A 411 -12.79 10.33 -4.00
N LYS A 412 -12.99 11.63 -4.29
CA LYS A 412 -14.05 12.15 -5.17
C LYS A 412 -14.01 11.67 -6.62
#